data_AF-A0AAD5JM00-F1
#
_entry.id   AF-A0AAD5JM00-F1
#
_cell.length_a   1.000
_cell.length_b   1.000
_cell.length_c   1.000
_cell.angle_alpha   90.00
_cell.angle_beta   90.00
_cell.angle_gamma   90.00
#
_symmetry.space_group_name_H-M   'P 1'
#
loop_
_entity.id
_entity.type
_entity.pdbx_description
1 polymer ?
#
loop_
_entity_poly.entity_id
_entity_poly.type
_entity_poly.pdbx_seq_one_letter_code
_entity_poly.pdbx_strand_id
1 'polypeptide(L)'
;MAETEKQGMDIVGPKGFIKEIKAKESVLESDKVGKIDSMVTMDVVSSMIKEDDRLELSPGQKDTIVVSLAVAGPQIDSHDPVLTAESSSIDADHSTTQSPQNQNHVPTYQLHLPDRSLLPNESNNRDQYRLKCVPLQKAALTGNLLEAIPLLGDVPRWMLRTAIREGDQTVLHVATGARQVGFVEEIVKLMEPDDLKLQDRNGNTSFCFAAAAGSLEIAKLMLDKTPDLLTLRGGDNMLPLYMAALFGRTEMTKFLYDETKSHLTDRDLSDLFFTSINTDLYDIALKLLEHQPELAVTRDEHNDTALHVLARKPSSMFARGRIGIFKRLTYSS
;
A
#
# COMPACT_ATOMS: atom_id res chain seq x y z
N MET A 1 24.20 38.29 27.25
CA MET A 1 22.78 38.30 26.86
C MET A 1 22.74 38.15 25.35
N ALA A 2 21.97 37.17 24.89
CA ALA A 2 22.07 36.53 23.60
C ALA A 2 21.77 37.45 22.41
N GLU A 3 22.66 37.40 21.41
CA GLU A 3 22.34 37.74 20.03
C GLU A 3 21.60 36.58 19.39
N THR A 4 20.41 36.88 18.88
CA THR A 4 19.58 36.02 18.05
C THR A 4 20.21 35.81 16.67
N GLU A 5 20.88 34.68 16.46
CA GLU A 5 21.12 34.14 15.12
C GLU A 5 19.82 33.53 14.57
N LYS A 6 19.05 34.33 13.84
CA LYS A 6 18.20 33.80 12.76
C LYS A 6 19.13 33.45 11.60
N GLN A 7 19.65 32.22 11.55
CA GLN A 7 20.16 31.68 10.31
C GLN A 7 18.96 31.45 9.38
N GLY A 8 18.82 32.33 8.39
CA GLY A 8 17.97 32.06 7.24
C GLY A 8 18.50 30.82 6.55
N MET A 9 17.72 29.73 6.54
CA MET A 9 17.83 28.75 5.48
C MET A 9 17.46 29.49 4.20
N ASP A 10 18.48 29.99 3.50
CA ASP A 10 18.36 30.45 2.14
C ASP A 10 17.59 29.39 1.36
N ILE A 11 16.59 29.86 0.63
CA ILE A 11 15.73 29.04 -0.20
C ILE A 11 16.65 28.46 -1.28
N VAL A 12 17.20 27.27 -1.02
CA VAL A 12 18.06 26.56 -1.96
C VAL A 12 17.19 26.28 -3.17
N GLY A 13 17.33 27.09 -4.22
CA GLY A 13 16.56 26.94 -5.45
C GLY A 13 16.77 25.54 -6.07
N PRO A 14 15.96 25.15 -7.07
CA PRO A 14 15.92 23.78 -7.60
C PRO A 14 17.30 23.18 -7.90
N LYS A 15 18.24 23.99 -8.40
CA LYS A 15 19.63 23.59 -8.70
C LYS A 15 20.45 23.20 -7.47
N GLY A 16 20.29 23.91 -6.36
CA GLY A 16 21.01 23.60 -5.12
C GLY A 16 20.43 22.36 -4.44
N PHE A 17 19.11 22.14 -4.55
CA PHE A 17 18.45 20.95 -4.02
C PHE A 17 18.86 19.68 -4.78
N ILE A 18 18.93 19.75 -6.12
CA ILE A 18 19.44 18.65 -6.97
C ILE A 18 20.87 18.26 -6.56
N LYS A 19 21.73 19.23 -6.22
CA LYS A 19 23.10 18.96 -5.76
C LYS A 19 23.11 18.17 -4.45
N GLU A 20 22.18 18.45 -3.55
CA GLU A 20 22.07 17.78 -2.26
C GLU A 20 21.54 16.34 -2.38
N ILE A 21 20.56 16.10 -3.26
CA ILE A 21 20.13 14.73 -3.56
C ILE A 21 21.26 13.94 -4.22
N LYS A 22 21.94 14.50 -5.23
CA LYS A 22 23.07 13.84 -5.90
C LYS A 22 24.23 13.54 -4.93
N ALA A 23 24.47 14.42 -3.96
CA ALA A 23 25.45 14.16 -2.91
C ALA A 23 25.04 12.93 -2.07
N LYS A 24 23.75 12.80 -1.70
CA LYS A 24 23.25 11.64 -0.96
C LYS A 24 23.28 10.34 -1.79
N GLU A 25 23.01 10.40 -3.10
CA GLU A 25 23.10 9.26 -4.02
C GLU A 25 24.54 8.74 -4.17
N SER A 26 25.52 9.64 -4.31
CA SER A 26 26.94 9.26 -4.45
C SER A 26 27.51 8.49 -3.26
N VAL A 27 26.93 8.68 -2.06
CA VAL A 27 27.30 7.92 -0.85
C VAL A 27 26.70 6.52 -0.87
N LEU A 28 25.56 6.32 -1.55
CA LEU A 28 24.89 5.01 -1.66
C LEU A 28 25.55 4.08 -2.68
N GLU A 29 26.10 4.61 -3.78
CA GLU A 29 26.75 3.79 -4.81
C GLU A 29 28.07 3.17 -4.35
N SER A 30 28.77 3.78 -3.38
CA SER A 30 29.99 3.21 -2.79
C SER A 30 29.74 2.00 -1.87
N ASP A 31 28.49 1.75 -1.46
CA ASP A 31 28.13 0.77 -0.43
C ASP A 31 27.28 -0.42 -0.95
N LYS A 32 27.23 -0.63 -2.28
CA LYS A 32 26.41 -1.68 -2.93
C LYS A 32 26.86 -3.13 -2.65
N VAL A 33 26.73 -3.63 -1.42
CA VAL A 33 26.41 -5.05 -1.10
C VAL A 33 25.69 -5.11 0.26
N GLY A 34 24.35 -5.25 0.27
CA GLY A 34 23.61 -5.56 1.49
C GLY A 34 22.10 -5.29 1.41
N LYS A 35 21.31 -6.36 1.33
CA LYS A 35 19.84 -6.36 1.52
C LYS A 35 19.46 -5.68 2.83
N ILE A 36 18.35 -4.95 2.85
CA ILE A 36 17.79 -4.37 4.06
C ILE A 36 16.56 -5.18 4.49
N ASP A 37 16.62 -5.64 5.73
CA ASP A 37 15.68 -6.50 6.43
C ASP A 37 14.55 -5.66 7.05
N SER A 38 13.31 -6.19 7.02
CA SER A 38 12.10 -5.52 7.48
C SER A 38 11.96 -5.62 9.00
N MET A 39 12.38 -4.58 9.73
CA MET A 39 12.44 -4.64 11.19
C MET A 39 11.25 -3.98 11.92
N VAL A 40 10.20 -3.55 11.20
CA VAL A 40 8.96 -3.01 11.82
C VAL A 40 7.75 -3.92 11.61
N THR A 41 7.85 -4.94 10.76
CA THR A 41 6.74 -5.84 10.40
C THR A 41 6.78 -7.19 11.13
N MET A 42 7.93 -7.60 11.69
CA MET A 42 8.08 -8.90 12.35
C MET A 42 7.35 -9.02 13.69
N ASP A 43 7.21 -7.94 14.48
CA ASP A 43 6.57 -8.02 15.81
C ASP A 43 5.04 -8.13 15.74
N VAL A 44 4.40 -7.55 14.71
CA VAL A 44 2.96 -7.70 14.44
C VAL A 44 2.66 -9.02 13.72
N VAL A 45 3.54 -9.45 12.82
CA VAL A 45 3.40 -10.75 12.12
C VAL A 45 3.63 -11.91 13.07
N SER A 46 4.56 -11.79 14.04
CA SER A 46 4.81 -12.83 15.03
C SER A 46 3.73 -12.90 16.12
N SER A 47 2.84 -11.92 16.24
CA SER A 47 1.66 -11.99 17.11
C SER A 47 0.43 -12.57 16.39
N MET A 48 0.24 -12.31 15.09
CA MET A 48 -0.85 -12.88 14.29
C MET A 48 -0.62 -14.33 13.82
N ILE A 49 0.64 -14.77 13.64
CA ILE A 49 0.97 -16.17 13.29
C ILE A 49 0.71 -17.13 14.48
N LYS A 50 0.59 -16.63 15.71
CA LYS A 50 0.37 -17.45 16.92
C LYS A 50 -1.02 -18.10 17.03
N GLU A 51 -1.93 -17.84 16.10
CA GLU A 51 -3.28 -18.42 16.12
C GLU A 51 -3.49 -19.63 15.18
N ASP A 52 -2.49 -20.04 14.38
CA ASP A 52 -2.59 -21.29 13.60
C ASP A 52 -1.24 -22.03 13.51
N ASP A 53 -0.97 -22.86 14.52
CA ASP A 53 0.26 -23.65 14.75
C ASP A 53 0.54 -24.74 13.67
N ARG A 54 -0.01 -24.64 12.45
CA ARG A 54 0.07 -25.70 11.42
C ARG A 54 0.57 -25.27 10.04
N LEU A 55 1.04 -24.04 9.86
CA LEU A 55 1.58 -23.58 8.57
C LEU A 55 3.09 -23.29 8.66
N GLU A 56 3.91 -24.28 8.30
CA GLU A 56 5.35 -24.08 8.07
C GLU A 56 5.56 -23.23 6.81
N LEU A 57 5.65 -21.91 6.99
CA LEU A 57 5.85 -20.94 5.91
C LEU A 57 7.35 -20.69 5.68
N SER A 58 7.78 -20.78 4.43
CA SER A 58 9.13 -20.38 4.01
C SER A 58 9.36 -18.88 4.23
N PRO A 59 10.61 -18.41 4.37
CA PRO A 59 10.91 -16.98 4.57
C PRO A 59 10.26 -16.06 3.51
N GLY A 60 10.23 -16.45 2.24
CA GLY A 60 9.57 -15.67 1.18
C GLY A 60 8.04 -15.59 1.31
N GLN A 61 7.40 -16.60 1.92
CA GLN A 61 5.97 -16.56 2.24
C GLN A 61 5.66 -15.66 3.44
N LYS A 62 6.62 -15.45 4.35
CA LYS A 62 6.48 -14.51 5.46
C LYS A 62 6.54 -13.06 4.97
N ASP A 63 7.50 -12.73 4.09
CA ASP A 63 7.59 -11.40 3.45
C ASP A 63 6.35 -11.07 2.61
N THR A 64 5.77 -12.08 1.98
CA THR A 64 4.48 -12.01 1.27
C THR A 64 3.33 -11.63 2.20
N ILE A 65 3.20 -12.31 3.35
CA ILE A 65 2.15 -12.04 4.33
C ILE A 65 2.31 -10.62 4.89
N VAL A 66 3.55 -10.18 5.12
CA VAL A 66 3.86 -8.81 5.52
C VAL A 66 3.31 -7.79 4.52
N VAL A 67 3.53 -7.98 3.22
CA VAL A 67 3.01 -7.06 2.19
C VAL A 67 1.48 -7.07 2.17
N SER A 68 0.85 -8.25 2.17
CA SER A 68 -0.61 -8.37 2.16
C SER A 68 -1.26 -7.76 3.41
N LEU A 69 -0.62 -7.88 4.59
CA LEU A 69 -1.09 -7.25 5.84
C LEU A 69 -0.87 -5.73 5.83
N ALA A 70 0.27 -5.27 5.34
CA ALA A 70 0.58 -3.84 5.28
C ALA A 70 -0.34 -3.09 4.31
N VAL A 71 -0.72 -3.72 3.19
CA VAL A 71 -1.73 -3.18 2.26
C VAL A 71 -3.15 -3.29 2.85
N ALA A 72 -3.40 -4.28 3.72
CA ALA A 72 -4.68 -4.49 4.39
C ALA A 72 -4.92 -3.62 5.65
N GLY A 73 -3.99 -2.73 6.04
CA GLY A 73 -4.19 -1.75 7.12
C GLY A 73 -4.53 -2.33 8.50
N PRO A 74 -4.68 -1.49 9.55
CA PRO A 74 -5.15 -1.94 10.86
C PRO A 74 -6.61 -2.43 10.78
N GLN A 75 -6.89 -3.57 11.40
CA GLN A 75 -8.27 -4.06 11.56
C GLN A 75 -9.03 -3.05 12.44
N ILE A 76 -10.04 -2.38 11.87
CA ILE A 76 -11.00 -1.63 12.67
C ILE A 76 -11.89 -2.68 13.32
N ASP A 77 -11.61 -3.02 14.58
CA ASP A 77 -12.55 -3.76 15.41
C ASP A 77 -13.85 -2.96 15.43
N SER A 78 -14.91 -3.58 14.92
CA SER A 78 -16.27 -3.06 14.99
C SER A 78 -16.76 -3.13 16.44
N HIS A 79 -16.29 -2.20 17.26
CA HIS A 79 -17.01 -1.75 18.43
C HIS A 79 -17.49 -0.33 18.14
N ASP A 80 -18.72 -0.24 17.64
CA ASP A 80 -19.48 1.01 17.58
C ASP A 80 -19.44 1.70 18.95
N PRO A 81 -19.05 2.99 19.04
CA PRO A 81 -19.61 3.84 20.07
C PRO A 81 -20.96 4.33 19.54
N VAL A 82 -22.03 3.70 20.03
CA VAL A 82 -23.38 4.25 19.98
C VAL A 82 -23.35 5.64 20.62
N LEU A 83 -23.35 6.70 19.82
CA LEU A 83 -23.71 8.03 20.29
C LEU A 83 -25.23 8.06 20.40
N THR A 84 -25.72 7.72 21.59
CA THR A 84 -27.09 7.98 22.02
C THR A 84 -27.31 9.49 22.01
N ALA A 85 -28.08 9.99 21.05
CA ALA A 85 -28.67 11.31 21.14
C ALA A 85 -29.73 11.29 22.23
N GLU A 86 -29.44 11.91 23.37
CA GLU A 86 -30.40 12.12 24.44
C GLU A 86 -31.56 13.00 23.94
N SER A 87 -32.76 12.45 24.04
CA SER A 87 -34.01 13.18 23.92
C SER A 87 -34.19 14.09 25.15
N SER A 88 -34.14 15.41 24.95
CA SER A 88 -34.76 16.35 25.89
C SER A 88 -35.86 17.12 25.17
N SER A 89 -37.08 16.89 25.65
CA SER A 89 -38.34 17.51 25.26
C SER A 89 -38.45 18.93 25.82
N ILE A 90 -38.71 19.93 24.98
CA ILE A 90 -39.46 21.15 25.37
C ILE A 90 -40.26 21.63 24.14
N ASP A 91 -41.54 21.88 24.36
CA ASP A 91 -42.59 22.25 23.41
C ASP A 91 -42.50 23.68 22.84
N ALA A 92 -43.13 23.83 21.65
CA ALA A 92 -43.77 25.02 21.00
C ALA A 92 -42.92 26.31 20.85
N ASP A 93 -42.82 26.98 19.70
CA ASP A 93 -43.92 27.61 18.95
C ASP A 93 -43.41 28.26 17.63
N HIS A 94 -44.36 28.63 16.77
CA HIS A 94 -44.28 29.26 15.43
C HIS A 94 -43.12 30.23 15.08
N SER A 95 -42.52 30.08 13.88
CA SER A 95 -42.62 31.06 12.75
C SER A 95 -41.68 30.77 11.57
N THR A 96 -42.27 30.84 10.38
CA THR A 96 -41.71 30.65 9.04
C THR A 96 -40.68 31.71 8.66
N THR A 97 -39.54 31.30 8.09
CA THR A 97 -38.79 32.08 7.08
C THR A 97 -37.93 31.15 6.23
N GLN A 98 -38.18 31.14 4.92
CA GLN A 98 -37.41 30.43 3.91
C GLN A 98 -36.09 31.16 3.61
N SER A 99 -34.99 30.42 3.44
CA SER A 99 -33.79 30.81 2.69
C SER A 99 -32.94 29.55 2.37
N PRO A 100 -32.12 29.57 1.30
CA PRO A 100 -32.11 28.53 0.28
C PRO A 100 -31.22 27.32 0.60
N GLN A 101 -31.68 26.14 0.20
CA GLN A 101 -30.93 24.89 0.23
C GLN A 101 -29.74 24.96 -0.74
N ASN A 102 -28.55 25.18 -0.22
CA ASN A 102 -27.31 24.88 -0.94
C ASN A 102 -26.97 23.41 -0.66
N GLN A 103 -27.45 22.51 -1.53
CA GLN A 103 -27.10 21.09 -1.45
C GLN A 103 -25.63 20.92 -1.88
N ASN A 104 -24.71 20.97 -0.92
CA ASN A 104 -23.37 20.45 -1.08
C ASN A 104 -23.47 18.92 -1.19
N HIS A 105 -23.65 18.42 -2.40
CA HIS A 105 -23.58 17.00 -2.68
C HIS A 105 -22.10 16.59 -2.63
N VAL A 106 -21.66 16.08 -1.47
CA VAL A 106 -20.37 15.39 -1.37
C VAL A 106 -20.51 14.07 -2.16
N PRO A 107 -19.65 13.76 -3.13
CA PRO A 107 -19.71 12.49 -3.85
C PRO A 107 -19.39 11.35 -2.88
N THR A 108 -20.35 10.45 -2.69
CA THR A 108 -20.14 9.20 -1.94
C THR A 108 -19.33 8.25 -2.80
N TYR A 109 -18.08 8.00 -2.42
CA TYR A 109 -17.25 6.95 -3.04
C TYR A 109 -17.86 5.57 -2.74
N GLN A 110 -18.31 4.86 -3.78
CA GLN A 110 -18.80 3.49 -3.68
C GLN A 110 -17.69 2.51 -4.09
N LEU A 111 -17.30 1.63 -3.17
CA LEU A 111 -16.31 0.58 -3.45
C LEU A 111 -16.89 -0.51 -4.35
N HIS A 112 -16.10 -0.99 -5.31
CA HIS A 112 -16.47 -2.14 -6.14
C HIS A 112 -16.13 -3.45 -5.42
N LEU A 113 -16.95 -3.82 -4.44
CA LEU A 113 -16.68 -4.97 -3.56
C LEU A 113 -16.99 -6.32 -4.21
N PRO A 114 -16.26 -7.39 -3.84
CA PRO A 114 -16.58 -8.75 -4.24
C PRO A 114 -17.84 -9.30 -3.56
N ASP A 115 -18.33 -10.42 -4.07
CA ASP A 115 -19.42 -11.15 -3.43
C ASP A 115 -18.98 -11.69 -2.07
N ARG A 116 -19.75 -11.40 -1.02
CA ARG A 116 -19.50 -11.81 0.37
C ARG A 116 -20.29 -13.04 0.79
N SER A 117 -21.03 -13.68 -0.12
CA SER A 117 -21.93 -14.80 0.15
C SER A 117 -21.29 -15.97 0.92
N LEU A 118 -19.98 -16.22 0.72
CA LEU A 118 -19.27 -17.30 1.39
C LEU A 118 -18.55 -16.91 2.68
N LEU A 119 -18.55 -15.63 3.08
CA LEU A 119 -17.90 -15.22 4.33
C LEU A 119 -18.69 -15.73 5.57
N PRO A 120 -18.00 -16.05 6.68
CA PRO A 120 -18.60 -16.69 7.85
C PRO A 120 -19.36 -15.68 8.74
N ASN A 121 -20.39 -15.04 8.19
CA ASN A 121 -21.18 -14.00 8.87
C ASN A 121 -22.49 -14.58 9.42
N GLU A 122 -22.96 -15.66 8.81
CA GLU A 122 -24.16 -16.40 9.19
C GLU A 122 -23.77 -17.86 9.48
N SER A 123 -24.39 -18.45 10.50
CA SER A 123 -24.15 -19.82 10.97
C SER A 123 -24.25 -20.90 9.88
N ASN A 124 -24.81 -20.57 8.71
CA ASN A 124 -25.06 -21.50 7.60
C ASN A 124 -23.91 -21.59 6.57
N ASN A 125 -22.96 -20.64 6.52
CA ASN A 125 -21.93 -20.60 5.47
C ASN A 125 -20.54 -21.02 5.94
N ARG A 126 -20.36 -21.29 7.25
CA ARG A 126 -19.06 -21.63 7.84
C ARG A 126 -18.45 -22.90 7.25
N ASP A 127 -19.27 -23.92 7.01
CA ASP A 127 -18.80 -25.18 6.41
C ASP A 127 -18.44 -25.00 4.94
N GLN A 128 -19.21 -24.20 4.19
CA GLN A 128 -18.87 -23.88 2.80
C GLN A 128 -17.59 -23.06 2.70
N TYR A 129 -17.41 -22.06 3.58
CA TYR A 129 -16.18 -21.28 3.69
C TYR A 129 -14.97 -22.18 3.95
N ARG A 130 -15.07 -23.08 4.95
CA ARG A 130 -14.00 -24.02 5.29
C ARG A 130 -13.69 -25.00 4.17
N LEU A 131 -14.72 -25.46 3.45
CA LEU A 131 -14.56 -26.44 2.38
C LEU A 131 -14.01 -25.83 1.08
N LYS A 132 -14.37 -24.57 0.77
CA LYS A 132 -14.05 -23.94 -0.51
C LYS A 132 -13.01 -22.83 -0.39
N CYS A 133 -13.22 -21.85 0.50
CA CYS A 133 -12.37 -20.68 0.59
C CYS A 133 -11.00 -21.00 1.19
N VAL A 134 -10.94 -21.79 2.27
CA VAL A 134 -9.66 -22.09 2.95
C VAL A 134 -8.68 -22.85 2.04
N PRO A 135 -9.08 -23.94 1.34
CA PRO A 135 -8.18 -24.61 0.41
C PRO A 135 -7.77 -23.73 -0.78
N LEU A 136 -8.70 -22.91 -1.29
CA LEU A 136 -8.43 -22.01 -2.41
C LEU A 136 -7.44 -20.89 -2.01
N GLN A 137 -7.58 -20.34 -0.79
CA GLN A 137 -6.60 -19.41 -0.22
C GLN A 137 -5.21 -20.05 -0.15
N LYS A 138 -5.11 -21.28 0.36
CA LYS A 138 -3.83 -22.00 0.46
C LYS A 138 -3.21 -22.23 -0.91
N ALA A 139 -4.00 -22.65 -1.89
CA ALA A 139 -3.55 -22.83 -3.26
C ALA A 139 -3.05 -21.51 -3.87
N ALA A 140 -3.78 -20.41 -3.67
CA ALA A 140 -3.40 -19.08 -4.12
C ALA A 140 -2.12 -18.55 -3.45
N LEU A 141 -1.93 -18.79 -2.14
CA LEU A 141 -0.72 -18.42 -1.40
C LEU A 141 0.51 -19.19 -1.85
N THR A 142 0.34 -20.47 -2.22
CA THR A 142 1.43 -21.38 -2.60
C THR A 142 1.67 -21.44 -4.11
N GLY A 143 0.78 -20.85 -4.92
CA GLY A 143 0.82 -20.94 -6.37
C GLY A 143 0.46 -22.34 -6.90
N ASN A 144 -0.16 -23.19 -6.08
CA ASN A 144 -0.51 -24.55 -6.46
C ASN A 144 -1.78 -24.58 -7.31
N LEU A 145 -1.60 -24.38 -8.62
CA LEU A 145 -2.70 -24.47 -9.60
C LEU A 145 -3.39 -25.83 -9.61
N LEU A 146 -2.68 -26.92 -9.35
CA LEU A 146 -3.27 -28.27 -9.35
C LEU A 146 -4.28 -28.45 -8.20
N GLU A 147 -4.03 -27.82 -7.05
CA GLU A 147 -5.00 -27.81 -5.94
C GLU A 147 -6.15 -26.82 -6.20
N ALA A 148 -5.89 -25.71 -6.90
CA ALA A 148 -6.92 -24.73 -7.22
C ALA A 148 -7.87 -25.21 -8.33
N ILE A 149 -7.38 -25.91 -9.35
CA ILE A 149 -8.19 -26.32 -10.51
C ILE A 149 -9.44 -27.10 -10.07
N PRO A 150 -9.40 -28.14 -9.22
CA PRO A 150 -10.61 -28.84 -8.78
C PRO A 150 -11.57 -27.95 -7.98
N LEU A 151 -11.06 -26.96 -7.25
CA LEU A 151 -11.85 -25.99 -6.49
C LEU A 151 -12.50 -24.95 -7.41
N LEU A 152 -11.93 -24.74 -8.61
CA LEU A 152 -12.42 -23.86 -9.66
C LEU A 152 -13.16 -24.64 -10.77
N GLY A 153 -13.02 -25.96 -10.81
CA GLY A 153 -13.09 -26.81 -12.01
C GLY A 153 -14.45 -27.38 -12.36
N ASP A 154 -15.47 -27.06 -11.57
CA ASP A 154 -16.89 -27.14 -11.95
C ASP A 154 -17.66 -25.93 -11.35
N VAL A 155 -16.93 -24.88 -10.96
CA VAL A 155 -17.48 -23.77 -10.17
C VAL A 155 -17.65 -22.54 -11.06
N PRO A 156 -18.81 -21.87 -11.03
CA PRO A 156 -19.07 -20.77 -11.95
C PRO A 156 -18.17 -19.56 -11.66
N ARG A 157 -17.95 -18.73 -12.69
CA ARG A 157 -17.19 -17.46 -12.67
C ARG A 157 -17.39 -16.60 -11.41
N TRP A 158 -18.52 -16.72 -10.72
CA TRP A 158 -18.77 -16.03 -9.45
C TRP A 158 -17.70 -16.30 -8.39
N MET A 159 -17.08 -17.50 -8.31
CA MET A 159 -16.04 -17.81 -7.31
C MET A 159 -14.78 -16.95 -7.46
N LEU A 160 -14.44 -16.56 -8.69
CA LEU A 160 -13.32 -15.65 -8.96
C LEU A 160 -13.57 -14.25 -8.40
N ARG A 161 -14.85 -13.89 -8.24
CA ARG A 161 -15.35 -12.60 -7.76
C ARG A 161 -15.75 -12.63 -6.28
N THR A 162 -15.60 -13.77 -5.60
CA THR A 162 -15.99 -13.94 -4.20
C THR A 162 -14.86 -13.56 -3.26
N ALA A 163 -15.22 -12.90 -2.16
CA ALA A 163 -14.34 -12.71 -1.03
C ALA A 163 -14.03 -14.06 -0.40
N ILE A 164 -12.78 -14.48 -0.48
CA ILE A 164 -12.32 -15.73 0.11
C ILE A 164 -11.72 -15.53 1.48
N ARG A 165 -11.33 -14.30 1.89
CA ARG A 165 -10.73 -13.98 3.20
C ARG A 165 -11.49 -12.85 3.88
N GLU A 166 -11.42 -12.81 5.21
CA GLU A 166 -11.77 -11.62 5.99
C GLU A 166 -11.00 -10.39 5.47
N GLY A 167 -11.69 -9.27 5.26
CA GLY A 167 -11.16 -8.12 4.54
C GLY A 167 -11.54 -8.06 3.05
N ASP A 168 -12.48 -8.90 2.61
CA ASP A 168 -13.04 -8.90 1.25
C ASP A 168 -12.03 -9.16 0.15
N GLN A 169 -10.99 -9.94 0.43
CA GLN A 169 -9.97 -10.28 -0.57
C GLN A 169 -10.44 -11.45 -1.43
N THR A 170 -10.33 -11.30 -2.75
CA THR A 170 -10.55 -12.39 -3.72
C THR A 170 -9.32 -13.27 -3.87
N VAL A 171 -9.46 -14.37 -4.60
CA VAL A 171 -8.33 -15.26 -4.94
C VAL A 171 -7.20 -14.52 -5.67
N LEU A 172 -7.53 -13.52 -6.49
CA LEU A 172 -6.54 -12.72 -7.21
C LEU A 172 -5.73 -11.83 -6.26
N HIS A 173 -6.36 -11.23 -5.24
CA HIS A 173 -5.67 -10.42 -4.23
C HIS A 173 -4.61 -11.26 -3.51
N VAL A 174 -5.03 -12.45 -3.05
CA VAL A 174 -4.17 -13.37 -2.30
C VAL A 174 -2.98 -13.84 -3.15
N ALA A 175 -3.24 -14.33 -4.38
CA ALA A 175 -2.18 -14.80 -5.27
C ALA A 175 -1.23 -13.68 -5.70
N THR A 176 -1.75 -12.46 -5.87
CA THR A 176 -0.95 -11.29 -6.28
C THR A 176 -0.04 -10.80 -5.17
N GLY A 177 -0.57 -10.67 -3.93
CA GLY A 177 0.25 -10.37 -2.76
C GLY A 177 1.33 -11.43 -2.54
N ALA A 178 1.03 -12.70 -2.85
CA ALA A 178 1.97 -13.81 -2.84
C ALA A 178 2.91 -13.93 -4.05
N ARG A 179 2.82 -12.99 -5.00
CA ARG A 179 3.68 -12.94 -6.19
C ARG A 179 3.67 -14.26 -6.98
N GLN A 180 2.56 -14.99 -6.96
CA GLN A 180 2.41 -16.27 -7.64
C GLN A 180 2.09 -16.04 -9.12
N VAL A 181 3.10 -15.66 -9.90
CA VAL A 181 2.96 -15.22 -11.30
C VAL A 181 2.15 -16.20 -12.14
N GLY A 182 2.56 -17.47 -12.22
CA GLY A 182 1.87 -18.46 -13.06
C GLY A 182 0.44 -18.73 -12.60
N PHE A 183 0.18 -18.67 -11.28
CA PHE A 183 -1.17 -18.77 -10.74
C PHE A 183 -2.02 -17.57 -11.18
N VAL A 184 -1.49 -16.36 -11.02
CA VAL A 184 -2.15 -15.12 -11.42
C VAL A 184 -2.42 -15.09 -12.92
N GLU A 185 -1.49 -15.52 -13.76
CA GLU A 185 -1.66 -15.60 -15.20
C GLU A 185 -2.89 -16.44 -15.57
N GLU A 186 -3.03 -17.64 -15.01
CA GLU A 186 -4.17 -18.51 -15.27
C GLU A 186 -5.49 -17.93 -14.74
N ILE A 187 -5.50 -17.35 -13.53
CA ILE A 187 -6.70 -16.73 -12.99
C ILE A 187 -7.14 -15.51 -13.83
N VAL A 188 -6.18 -14.67 -14.24
CA VAL A 188 -6.45 -13.48 -15.07
C VAL A 188 -7.02 -13.90 -16.42
N LYS A 189 -6.58 -15.01 -17.02
CA LYS A 189 -7.19 -15.55 -18.27
C LYS A 189 -8.68 -15.85 -18.11
N LEU A 190 -9.11 -16.32 -16.94
CA LEU A 190 -10.49 -16.73 -16.65
C LEU A 190 -11.43 -15.57 -16.24
N MET A 191 -10.88 -14.43 -15.84
CA MET A 191 -11.63 -13.26 -15.38
C MET A 191 -12.10 -12.35 -16.51
N GLU A 192 -13.16 -11.57 -16.30
CA GLU A 192 -13.51 -10.44 -17.19
C GLU A 192 -12.75 -9.17 -16.75
N PRO A 193 -12.56 -8.16 -17.62
CA PRO A 193 -11.79 -6.96 -17.29
C PRO A 193 -12.26 -6.23 -16.02
N ASP A 194 -13.57 -6.20 -15.77
CA ASP A 194 -14.16 -5.56 -14.58
C ASP A 194 -13.94 -6.36 -13.30
N ASP A 195 -13.65 -7.67 -13.38
CA ASP A 195 -13.34 -8.47 -12.19
C ASP A 195 -11.99 -8.07 -11.59
N LEU A 196 -11.05 -7.58 -12.41
CA LEU A 196 -9.76 -7.08 -11.94
C LEU A 196 -9.88 -5.75 -11.18
N LYS A 197 -11.03 -5.05 -11.33
CA LYS A 197 -11.33 -3.80 -10.65
C LYS A 197 -11.99 -4.02 -9.28
N LEU A 198 -12.20 -5.27 -8.87
CA LEU A 198 -12.73 -5.58 -7.54
C LEU A 198 -11.77 -5.08 -6.46
N GLN A 199 -12.34 -4.43 -5.46
CA GLN A 199 -11.63 -3.83 -4.33
C GLN A 199 -11.88 -4.64 -3.06
N ASP A 200 -10.83 -4.79 -2.26
CA ASP A 200 -10.95 -5.31 -0.91
C ASP A 200 -11.66 -4.30 0.02
N ARG A 201 -11.78 -4.64 1.31
CA ARG A 201 -12.46 -3.80 2.30
C ARG A 201 -11.86 -2.41 2.43
N ASN A 202 -10.58 -2.26 2.13
CA ASN A 202 -9.87 -1.00 2.22
C ASN A 202 -9.93 -0.20 0.92
N GLY A 203 -10.58 -0.74 -0.11
CA GLY A 203 -10.62 -0.11 -1.43
C GLY A 203 -9.44 -0.50 -2.32
N ASN A 204 -8.57 -1.41 -1.93
CA ASN A 204 -7.41 -1.79 -2.73
C ASN A 204 -7.78 -2.88 -3.75
N THR A 205 -7.34 -2.71 -4.99
CA THR A 205 -7.46 -3.76 -6.02
C THR A 205 -6.27 -4.72 -5.96
N SER A 206 -6.37 -5.87 -6.63
CA SER A 206 -5.23 -6.78 -6.76
C SER A 206 -4.03 -6.11 -7.45
N PHE A 207 -4.26 -5.12 -8.33
CA PHE A 207 -3.19 -4.35 -8.95
C PHE A 207 -2.46 -3.44 -7.94
N CYS A 208 -3.16 -2.88 -6.94
CA CYS A 208 -2.51 -2.18 -5.82
C CYS A 208 -1.55 -3.10 -5.05
N PHE A 209 -1.94 -4.38 -4.85
CA PHE A 209 -1.09 -5.38 -4.22
C PHE A 209 0.12 -5.70 -5.11
N ALA A 210 -0.04 -5.80 -6.43
CA ALA A 210 1.08 -6.01 -7.36
C ALA A 210 2.11 -4.87 -7.28
N ALA A 211 1.62 -3.63 -7.21
CA ALA A 211 2.44 -2.44 -7.07
C ALA A 211 3.22 -2.43 -5.74
N ALA A 212 2.53 -2.67 -4.63
CA ALA A 212 3.14 -2.76 -3.29
C ALA A 212 4.14 -3.93 -3.16
N ALA A 213 3.87 -5.06 -3.83
CA ALA A 213 4.78 -6.20 -3.89
C ALA A 213 5.96 -6.02 -4.87
N GLY A 214 5.89 -5.01 -5.75
CA GLY A 214 6.89 -4.77 -6.79
C GLY A 214 6.93 -5.84 -7.87
N SER A 215 5.80 -6.53 -8.13
CA SER A 215 5.74 -7.63 -9.12
C SER A 215 5.46 -7.10 -10.52
N LEU A 216 6.50 -6.72 -11.26
CA LEU A 216 6.38 -6.15 -12.62
C LEU A 216 5.67 -7.08 -13.59
N GLU A 217 5.91 -8.39 -13.49
CA GLU A 217 5.31 -9.38 -14.36
C GLU A 217 3.80 -9.47 -14.15
N ILE A 218 3.35 -9.54 -12.89
CA ILE A 218 1.92 -9.53 -12.56
C ILE A 218 1.27 -8.20 -12.97
N ALA A 219 1.94 -7.08 -12.72
CA ALA A 219 1.43 -5.77 -13.12
C ALA A 219 1.19 -5.72 -14.64
N LYS A 220 2.16 -6.15 -15.45
CA LYS A 220 2.01 -6.20 -16.91
C LYS A 220 0.87 -7.11 -17.35
N LEU A 221 0.78 -8.32 -16.80
CA LEU A 221 -0.31 -9.26 -17.10
C LEU A 221 -1.71 -8.66 -16.85
N MET A 222 -1.86 -7.91 -15.75
CA MET A 222 -3.13 -7.25 -15.43
C MET A 222 -3.40 -6.06 -16.35
N LEU A 223 -2.38 -5.26 -16.69
CA LEU A 223 -2.53 -4.10 -17.58
C LEU A 223 -2.82 -4.48 -19.02
N ASP A 224 -2.24 -5.58 -19.50
CA ASP A 224 -2.54 -6.12 -20.83
C ASP A 224 -4.04 -6.44 -21.00
N LYS A 225 -4.71 -6.79 -19.89
CA LYS A 225 -6.15 -7.09 -19.88
C LYS A 225 -7.02 -5.88 -19.52
N THR A 226 -6.59 -5.07 -18.56
CA THR A 226 -7.35 -3.92 -18.05
C THR A 226 -6.42 -2.72 -17.80
N PRO A 227 -6.14 -1.88 -18.82
CA PRO A 227 -5.26 -0.71 -18.68
C PRO A 227 -5.74 0.33 -17.66
N ASP A 228 -7.06 0.45 -17.45
CA ASP A 228 -7.67 1.38 -16.49
C ASP A 228 -7.13 1.23 -15.06
N LEU A 229 -6.59 0.07 -14.71
CA LEU A 229 -5.98 -0.21 -13.41
C LEU A 229 -4.81 0.74 -13.10
N LEU A 230 -4.13 1.30 -14.12
CA LEU A 230 -3.06 2.28 -13.94
C LEU A 230 -3.50 3.50 -13.12
N THR A 231 -4.75 3.93 -13.30
CA THR A 231 -5.30 5.16 -12.70
C THR A 231 -6.42 4.88 -11.70
N LEU A 232 -6.82 3.62 -11.53
CA LEU A 232 -7.84 3.25 -10.56
C LEU A 232 -7.29 3.39 -9.14
N ARG A 233 -7.82 4.37 -8.41
CA ARG A 233 -7.40 4.67 -7.05
C ARG A 233 -7.88 3.58 -6.09
N GLY A 234 -6.95 3.14 -5.25
CA GLY A 234 -7.18 2.15 -4.21
C GLY A 234 -7.70 2.77 -2.91
N GLY A 235 -7.34 2.15 -1.79
CA GLY A 235 -7.60 2.69 -0.47
C GLY A 235 -6.95 4.06 -0.25
N ASP A 236 -7.57 4.85 0.64
CA ASP A 236 -7.19 6.23 0.92
C ASP A 236 -7.06 7.12 -0.33
N ASN A 237 -7.78 6.74 -1.41
CA ASN A 237 -7.74 7.42 -2.70
C ASN A 237 -6.31 7.46 -3.33
N MET A 238 -5.49 6.45 -3.05
CA MET A 238 -4.11 6.38 -3.53
C MET A 238 -3.99 5.71 -4.90
N LEU A 239 -3.11 6.23 -5.76
CA LEU A 239 -2.77 5.56 -7.03
C LEU A 239 -1.87 4.34 -6.77
N PRO A 240 -1.91 3.30 -7.62
CA PRO A 240 -0.98 2.17 -7.54
C PRO A 240 0.50 2.59 -7.59
N LEU A 241 0.82 3.65 -8.34
CA LEU A 241 2.17 4.26 -8.37
C LEU A 241 2.63 4.70 -6.97
N TYR A 242 1.73 5.29 -6.18
CA TYR A 242 2.04 5.73 -4.82
C TYR A 242 2.33 4.53 -3.92
N MET A 243 1.55 3.44 -4.03
CA MET A 243 1.81 2.20 -3.30
C MET A 243 3.21 1.65 -3.62
N ALA A 244 3.61 1.59 -4.89
CA ALA A 244 4.96 1.15 -5.25
C ALA A 244 6.05 2.02 -4.58
N ALA A 245 5.89 3.35 -4.59
CA ALA A 245 6.84 4.27 -3.98
C ALA A 245 6.89 4.17 -2.45
N LEU A 246 5.74 4.06 -1.80
CA LEU A 246 5.60 3.92 -0.35
C LEU A 246 6.29 2.65 0.17
N PHE A 247 6.20 1.56 -0.60
CA PHE A 247 6.86 0.29 -0.28
C PHE A 247 8.29 0.17 -0.83
N GLY A 248 8.88 1.27 -1.34
CA GLY A 248 10.27 1.32 -1.80
C GLY A 248 10.55 0.44 -3.03
N ARG A 249 9.56 0.19 -3.89
CA ARG A 249 9.66 -0.71 -5.05
C ARG A 249 10.22 0.02 -6.27
N THR A 250 11.50 0.39 -6.25
CA THR A 250 12.17 1.25 -7.26
C THR A 250 11.78 0.95 -8.70
N GLU A 251 11.98 -0.28 -9.18
CA GLU A 251 11.73 -0.64 -10.58
C GLU A 251 10.23 -0.61 -10.95
N MET A 252 9.36 -0.98 -10.01
CA MET A 252 7.91 -0.85 -10.18
C MET A 252 7.50 0.63 -10.21
N THR A 253 8.04 1.47 -9.33
CA THR A 253 7.78 2.91 -9.32
C THR A 253 8.25 3.56 -10.62
N LYS A 254 9.43 3.20 -11.14
CA LYS A 254 9.93 3.68 -12.44
C LYS A 254 8.96 3.33 -13.56
N PHE A 255 8.58 2.06 -13.64
CA PHE A 255 7.62 1.56 -14.63
C PHE A 255 6.28 2.29 -14.55
N LEU A 256 5.62 2.29 -13.39
CA LEU A 256 4.31 2.94 -13.23
C LEU A 256 4.39 4.46 -13.43
N TYR A 257 5.49 5.12 -13.08
CA TYR A 257 5.64 6.54 -13.34
C TYR A 257 5.65 6.83 -14.84
N ASP A 258 6.40 6.04 -15.62
CA ASP A 258 6.45 6.24 -17.06
C ASP A 258 5.11 5.99 -17.77
N GLU A 259 4.31 5.04 -17.26
CA GLU A 259 2.97 4.75 -17.77
C GLU A 259 1.90 5.76 -17.30
N THR A 260 2.00 6.30 -16.08
CA THR A 260 0.94 7.10 -15.45
C THR A 260 1.19 8.62 -15.51
N LYS A 261 2.42 9.09 -15.81
CA LYS A 261 2.79 10.52 -15.69
C LYS A 261 1.87 11.53 -16.38
N SER A 262 1.21 11.17 -17.50
CA SER A 262 0.25 12.04 -18.19
C SER A 262 -1.09 12.22 -17.47
N HIS A 263 -1.35 11.42 -16.44
CA HIS A 263 -2.60 11.40 -15.68
C HIS A 263 -2.43 11.93 -14.25
N LEU A 264 -1.20 12.28 -13.84
CA LEU A 264 -0.90 12.76 -12.50
C LEU A 264 -1.32 14.22 -12.34
N THR A 265 -2.00 14.52 -11.24
CA THR A 265 -2.24 15.89 -10.81
C THR A 265 -1.02 16.48 -10.11
N ASP A 266 -0.97 17.80 -9.93
CA ASP A 266 0.08 18.46 -9.14
C ASP A 266 0.16 17.90 -7.71
N ARG A 267 -0.99 17.53 -7.13
CA ARG A 267 -1.05 16.87 -5.82
C ARG A 267 -0.39 15.50 -5.87
N ASP A 268 -0.73 14.67 -6.86
CA ASP A 268 -0.13 13.34 -6.99
C ASP A 268 1.40 13.40 -7.19
N LEU A 269 1.88 14.38 -7.96
CA LEU A 269 3.31 14.62 -8.17
C LEU A 269 4.01 15.06 -6.87
N SER A 270 3.38 15.96 -6.11
CA SER A 270 3.89 16.39 -4.81
C SER A 270 3.95 15.21 -3.83
N ASP A 271 2.87 14.44 -3.70
CA ASP A 271 2.80 13.30 -2.79
C ASP A 271 3.85 12.23 -3.18
N LEU A 272 3.97 11.91 -4.48
CA LEU A 272 4.99 10.98 -4.98
C LEU A 272 6.42 11.48 -4.72
N PHE A 273 6.67 12.78 -4.86
CA PHE A 273 7.98 13.38 -4.64
C PHE A 273 8.42 13.29 -3.17
N PHE A 274 7.55 13.69 -2.24
CA PHE A 274 7.84 13.59 -0.81
C PHE A 274 7.94 12.13 -0.36
N THR A 275 7.06 11.25 -0.84
CA THR A 275 7.17 9.81 -0.56
C THR A 275 8.48 9.24 -1.06
N SER A 276 8.93 9.60 -2.27
CA SER A 276 10.21 9.13 -2.82
C SER A 276 11.40 9.56 -1.96
N ILE A 277 11.36 10.75 -1.37
CA ILE A 277 12.41 11.20 -0.44
C ILE A 277 12.34 10.43 0.88
N ASN A 278 11.13 10.26 1.42
CA ASN A 278 10.90 9.54 2.67
C ASN A 278 11.34 8.08 2.57
N THR A 279 11.16 7.44 1.41
CA THR A 279 11.53 6.05 1.13
C THR A 279 12.88 5.86 0.44
N ASP A 280 13.70 6.92 0.37
CA ASP A 280 15.07 6.89 -0.19
C ASP A 280 15.12 6.52 -1.70
N LEU A 281 14.02 6.69 -2.44
CA LEU A 281 13.94 6.56 -3.89
C LEU A 281 14.45 7.83 -4.59
N TYR A 282 15.70 8.18 -4.34
CA TYR A 282 16.30 9.43 -4.83
C TYR A 282 16.33 9.54 -6.36
N ASP A 283 16.52 8.43 -7.09
CA ASP A 283 16.41 8.39 -8.56
C ASP A 283 15.06 8.92 -9.04
N ILE A 284 13.98 8.52 -8.38
CA ILE A 284 12.61 8.94 -8.72
C ILE A 284 12.42 10.40 -8.35
N ALA A 285 12.86 10.81 -7.16
CA ALA A 285 12.78 12.21 -6.73
C ALA A 285 13.54 13.15 -7.68
N LEU A 286 14.72 12.75 -8.14
CA LEU A 286 15.50 13.47 -9.15
C LEU A 286 14.76 13.52 -10.49
N LYS A 287 14.26 12.38 -10.97
CA LYS A 287 13.47 12.32 -12.22
C LYS A 287 12.26 13.26 -12.15
N LEU A 288 11.57 13.32 -11.02
CA LEU A 288 10.44 14.23 -10.81
C LEU A 288 10.86 15.70 -10.88
N LEU A 289 11.99 16.08 -10.26
CA LEU A 289 12.53 17.45 -10.34
C LEU A 289 12.99 17.86 -11.73
N GLU A 290 13.53 16.91 -12.50
CA GLU A 290 13.89 17.15 -13.89
C GLU A 290 12.66 17.47 -14.75
N HIS A 291 11.52 16.86 -14.44
CA HIS A 291 10.25 17.13 -15.13
C HIS A 291 9.52 18.36 -14.59
N GLN A 292 9.53 18.58 -13.27
CA GLN A 292 8.86 19.69 -12.59
C GLN A 292 9.76 20.28 -11.47
N PRO A 293 10.64 21.24 -11.82
CA PRO A 293 11.57 21.84 -10.86
C PRO A 293 10.90 22.56 -9.68
N GLU A 294 9.65 22.98 -9.83
CA GLU A 294 8.85 23.66 -8.80
C GLU A 294 8.66 22.79 -7.55
N LEU A 295 8.71 21.46 -7.69
CA LEU A 295 8.63 20.51 -6.58
C LEU A 295 9.72 20.76 -5.51
N ALA A 296 10.87 21.33 -5.87
CA ALA A 296 11.93 21.62 -4.90
C ALA A 296 11.49 22.59 -3.79
N VAL A 297 10.50 23.44 -4.06
CA VAL A 297 10.00 24.47 -3.14
C VAL A 297 8.56 24.25 -2.69
N THR A 298 7.90 23.19 -3.17
CA THR A 298 6.58 22.80 -2.66
C THR A 298 6.68 22.36 -1.21
N ARG A 299 5.52 22.33 -0.54
CA ARG A 299 5.40 21.94 0.85
C ARG A 299 4.45 20.79 1.00
N ASP A 300 4.81 19.85 1.86
CA ASP A 300 3.98 18.72 2.23
C ASP A 300 2.87 19.11 3.21
N GLU A 301 2.14 18.12 3.71
CA GLU A 301 1.08 18.28 4.72
C GLU A 301 1.56 18.84 6.06
N HIS A 302 2.86 18.75 6.36
CA HIS A 302 3.49 19.32 7.54
C HIS A 302 4.06 20.72 7.28
N ASN A 303 3.80 21.29 6.10
CA ASN A 303 4.36 22.56 5.62
C ASN A 303 5.90 22.53 5.52
N ASP A 304 6.48 21.35 5.35
CA ASP A 304 7.91 21.13 5.14
C ASP A 304 8.24 21.11 3.65
N THR A 305 9.35 21.74 3.27
CA THR A 305 9.93 21.52 1.94
C THR A 305 10.75 20.24 1.94
N ALA A 306 11.07 19.74 0.75
CA ALA A 306 11.91 18.57 0.57
C ALA A 306 13.27 18.66 1.29
N LEU A 307 13.83 19.87 1.43
CA LEU A 307 15.05 20.11 2.19
C LEU A 307 14.86 19.91 3.71
N HIS A 308 13.73 20.35 4.27
CA HIS A 308 13.41 20.11 5.68
C HIS A 308 13.32 18.61 5.97
N VAL A 309 12.65 17.87 5.09
CA VAL A 309 12.53 16.42 5.19
C VAL A 309 13.91 15.75 5.14
N LEU A 310 14.75 16.11 4.16
CA LEU A 310 16.11 15.57 4.03
C LEU A 310 17.03 15.87 5.22
N ALA A 311 16.88 17.04 5.84
CA ALA A 311 17.65 17.45 7.01
C ALA A 311 17.28 16.66 8.27
N ARG A 312 16.02 16.22 8.39
CA ARG A 312 15.54 15.36 9.49
C ARG A 312 15.94 13.90 9.32
N LYS A 313 16.32 13.46 8.12
CA LYS A 313 16.75 12.07 7.89
C LYS A 313 18.07 11.82 8.64
N PRO A 314 18.16 10.76 9.46
CA PRO A 314 19.34 10.50 10.27
C PRO A 314 20.56 10.28 9.38
N SER A 315 21.61 11.09 9.57
CA SER A 315 22.91 10.95 8.89
C SER A 315 23.58 9.59 9.14
N SER A 316 23.11 8.84 10.14
CA SER A 316 23.64 7.53 10.55
C SER A 316 23.16 6.34 9.72
N MET A 317 22.23 6.52 8.78
CA MET A 317 22.00 5.52 7.71
C MET A 317 23.23 5.38 6.80
N PHE A 318 24.08 6.41 6.74
CA PHE A 318 25.38 6.38 6.06
C PHE A 318 26.54 5.88 6.96
N ALA A 319 26.24 5.38 8.17
CA ALA A 319 27.23 4.85 9.12
C ALA A 319 26.91 3.43 9.63
N ARG A 320 25.80 2.81 9.20
CA ARG A 320 25.38 1.47 9.66
C ARG A 320 25.81 0.31 8.75
N GLY A 321 26.93 0.47 8.06
CA GLY A 321 27.81 -0.64 7.66
C GLY A 321 28.87 -1.00 8.72
N ARG A 322 28.94 -0.27 9.85
CA ARG A 322 29.95 -0.50 10.89
C ARG A 322 29.41 -0.36 12.32
N ILE A 323 28.63 -1.32 12.79
CA ILE A 323 28.86 -1.87 14.13
C ILE A 323 28.62 -3.38 14.04
N GLY A 324 29.72 -4.12 13.92
CA GLY A 324 29.74 -5.51 14.33
C GLY A 324 29.36 -5.58 15.81
N ILE A 325 28.18 -6.12 16.06
CA ILE A 325 27.82 -6.81 17.29
C ILE A 325 28.89 -7.89 17.51
N PHE A 326 30.01 -7.57 18.18
CA PHE A 326 30.91 -8.47 18.93
C PHE A 326 32.14 -7.68 19.42
N LYS A 327 32.04 -7.02 20.59
CA LYS A 327 33.09 -7.01 21.64
C LYS A 327 32.67 -6.08 22.79
N ARG A 328 31.95 -6.64 23.77
CA ARG A 328 32.13 -6.25 25.17
C ARG A 328 31.66 -7.35 26.13
N LEU A 329 32.33 -8.51 26.03
CA LEU A 329 32.38 -9.48 27.12
C LEU A 329 33.82 -9.98 27.25
N THR A 330 34.69 -9.13 27.81
CA THR A 330 35.87 -9.57 28.55
C THR A 330 36.23 -8.43 29.49
N TYR A 331 35.82 -8.56 30.76
CA TYR A 331 36.63 -8.28 31.96
C TYR A 331 35.73 -8.56 33.18
N SER A 332 35.72 -9.82 33.61
CA SER A 332 35.54 -10.20 35.00
C SER A 332 36.67 -11.17 35.32
N SER A 333 37.62 -10.71 36.12
CA SER A 333 38.48 -11.53 36.97
C SER A 333 38.09 -11.18 38.39
#